data_AF-R5KP14-F1
#
_entry.id   AF-R5KP14-F1
#
_cell.length_a   1.000
_cell.length_b   1.000
_cell.length_c   1.000
_cell.angle_alpha   90.00
_cell.angle_beta   90.00
_cell.angle_gamma   90.00
#
_symmetry.space_group_name_H-M   'P 1'
#
loop_
_entity.id
_entity.type
_entity.pdbx_description
1 polymer ?
#
loop_
_entity_poly.entity_id
_entity_poly.type
_entity_poly.pdbx_seq_one_letter_code
_entity_poly.pdbx_strand_id
1 'polypeptide(L)'
;MDFAFFAVHFGYSKSDYNALTPRERAFILKAYETKTVNESTLLRDAVFNAINNAIRKKGKAFRKLWKKAPRLISDEEFENNKDIVYEVEKKEGKNWAAELMRRNRNG
;
A
#
# COMPACT_ATOMS: atom_id res chain seq x y z
N MET A 1 -12.69 -21.66 25.22
CA MET A 1 -12.77 -21.34 23.78
C MET A 1 -11.41 -20.88 23.24
N ASP A 2 -10.64 -20.08 23.98
CA ASP A 2 -9.39 -19.49 23.48
C ASP A 2 -8.32 -20.48 23.01
N PHE A 3 -8.01 -21.55 23.76
CA PHE A 3 -6.98 -22.50 23.34
C PHE A 3 -7.23 -23.13 21.96
N ALA A 4 -8.49 -23.45 21.61
CA ALA A 4 -8.83 -24.08 20.34
C ALA A 4 -8.44 -23.19 19.14
N PHE A 5 -8.63 -21.87 19.27
CA PHE A 5 -8.20 -20.91 18.25
C PHE A 5 -6.68 -20.99 18.02
N PHE A 6 -5.88 -21.00 19.10
CA PHE A 6 -4.43 -21.06 18.98
C PHE A 6 -3.93 -22.41 18.45
N ALA A 7 -4.56 -23.51 18.86
CA ALA A 7 -4.25 -24.84 18.35
C ALA A 7 -4.55 -24.95 16.84
N VAL A 8 -5.70 -24.46 16.40
CA VAL A 8 -6.13 -24.57 14.99
C VAL A 8 -5.33 -23.63 14.08
N HIS A 9 -5.10 -22.38 14.49
CA HIS A 9 -4.48 -21.38 13.62
C HIS A 9 -2.97 -21.29 13.72
N PHE A 10 -2.37 -21.75 14.84
CA PHE A 10 -0.93 -21.67 15.06
C PHE A 10 -0.28 -23.01 15.46
N GLY A 11 -1.05 -24.09 15.60
CA GLY A 11 -0.52 -25.41 15.96
C GLY A 11 -0.04 -25.52 17.42
N TYR A 12 -0.48 -24.62 18.30
CA TYR A 12 -0.02 -24.61 19.69
C TYR A 12 -0.52 -25.85 20.45
N SER A 13 0.40 -26.47 21.21
CA SER A 13 0.02 -27.43 22.23
C SER A 13 -0.60 -26.72 23.44
N LYS A 14 -1.23 -27.49 24.34
CA LYS A 14 -1.83 -26.92 25.55
C LYS A 14 -0.77 -26.27 26.47
N SER A 15 0.45 -26.82 26.50
CA SER A 15 1.57 -26.24 27.25
C SER A 15 2.02 -24.91 26.66
N ASP A 16 2.14 -24.81 25.33
CA ASP A 16 2.56 -23.55 24.67
C ASP A 16 1.58 -22.42 24.97
N TYR A 17 0.28 -22.72 24.88
CA TYR A 17 -0.77 -21.76 25.18
C TYR A 17 -0.74 -21.28 26.64
N ASN A 18 -0.50 -22.21 27.58
CA ASN A 18 -0.42 -21.90 29.00
C ASN A 18 0.86 -21.15 29.39
N ALA A 19 1.93 -21.29 28.61
CA ALA A 19 3.18 -20.55 28.82
C ALA A 19 3.04 -19.06 28.47
N LEU A 20 2.06 -18.68 27.65
CA LEU A 20 1.81 -17.29 27.31
C LEU A 20 1.19 -16.52 28.48
N THR A 21 1.63 -15.28 28.62
CA THR A 21 0.93 -14.28 29.42
C THR A 21 -0.37 -13.85 28.75
N PRO A 22 -1.35 -13.33 29.50
CA PRO A 22 -2.57 -12.75 28.92
C PRO A 22 -2.29 -11.67 27.87
N ARG A 23 -1.22 -10.89 28.05
CA ARG A 23 -0.83 -9.80 27.14
C ARG A 23 -0.32 -10.33 25.81
N GLU A 24 0.51 -11.37 25.83
CA GLU A 24 1.01 -12.00 24.60
C GLU A 24 -0.13 -12.65 23.81
N ARG A 25 -1.07 -13.32 24.49
CA ARG A 25 -2.28 -13.84 23.83
C ARG A 25 -3.06 -12.74 23.13
N ALA A 26 -3.26 -11.60 23.80
CA ALA A 26 -3.95 -10.45 23.21
C ALA A 26 -3.22 -9.88 21.99
N PHE A 27 -1.88 -9.79 22.04
CA PHE A 27 -1.08 -9.36 20.88
C PHE A 27 -1.18 -10.31 19.70
N ILE A 28 -1.15 -11.63 19.93
CA ILE A 28 -1.28 -12.63 18.86
C ILE A 28 -2.67 -12.54 18.22
N LEU A 29 -3.73 -12.45 19.03
CA LEU A 29 -5.10 -12.26 18.54
C LEU A 29 -5.19 -10.99 17.70
N LYS A 30 -4.63 -9.88 18.20
CA LYS A 30 -4.67 -8.62 17.47
C LYS A 30 -3.93 -8.69 16.14
N ALA A 31 -2.75 -9.31 16.13
CA ALA A 31 -1.98 -9.52 14.90
C ALA A 31 -2.74 -10.37 13.88
N TYR A 32 -3.44 -11.41 14.33
CA TYR A 32 -4.28 -12.24 13.48
C TYR A 32 -5.47 -11.49 12.88
N GLU A 33 -6.16 -10.68 13.68
CA GLU A 33 -7.22 -9.79 13.20
C GLU A 33 -6.69 -8.85 12.12
N THR A 34 -5.58 -8.15 12.40
CA THR A 34 -4.96 -7.24 11.44
C THR A 34 -4.55 -7.96 10.16
N LYS A 35 -3.97 -9.17 10.25
CA LYS A 35 -3.66 -10.00 9.08
C LYS A 35 -4.92 -10.32 8.27
N THR A 36 -5.98 -10.79 8.92
CA THR A 36 -7.25 -11.16 8.26
C THR A 36 -7.88 -9.97 7.53
N VAL A 37 -7.88 -8.79 8.16
CA VAL A 37 -8.37 -7.55 7.55
C VAL A 37 -7.49 -7.15 6.35
N ASN A 38 -6.17 -7.25 6.48
CA ASN A 38 -5.23 -6.92 5.40
C ASN A 38 -5.39 -7.86 4.21
N GLU A 39 -5.51 -9.17 4.43
CA GLU A 39 -5.68 -10.17 3.38
C GLU A 39 -7.01 -10.01 2.64
N SER A 40 -8.12 -9.82 3.37
CA SER A 40 -9.43 -9.56 2.77
C SER A 40 -9.47 -8.24 1.99
N THR A 41 -8.82 -7.20 2.52
CA THR A 41 -8.65 -5.92 1.82
C THR A 41 -7.81 -6.07 0.55
N LEU A 42 -6.69 -6.78 0.61
CA LEU A 42 -5.84 -7.04 -0.54
C LEU A 42 -6.60 -7.82 -1.62
N LEU A 43 -7.37 -8.84 -1.24
CA LEU A 43 -8.17 -9.61 -2.18
C LEU A 43 -9.20 -8.72 -2.89
N ARG A 44 -9.95 -7.91 -2.13
CA ARG A 44 -10.89 -6.94 -2.68
C ARG A 44 -10.21 -6.02 -3.69
N ASP A 45 -9.08 -5.44 -3.31
CA ASP A 45 -8.34 -4.49 -4.14
C ASP A 45 -7.75 -5.16 -5.40
N ALA A 46 -7.29 -6.41 -5.28
CA ALA A 46 -6.82 -7.22 -6.39
C ALA A 46 -7.94 -7.51 -7.40
N VAL A 47 -9.13 -7.88 -6.93
CA VAL A 47 -10.30 -8.12 -7.78
C VAL A 47 -10.71 -6.84 -8.50
N PHE A 48 -10.81 -5.71 -7.78
CA PHE A 48 -11.11 -4.43 -8.42
C PHE A 48 -10.04 -4.02 -9.43
N ASN A 49 -8.76 -4.24 -9.13
CA ASN A 49 -7.67 -3.97 -10.06
C ASN A 49 -7.80 -4.82 -11.34
N ALA A 50 -8.09 -6.12 -11.19
CA ALA A 50 -8.25 -7.04 -12.29
C ALA A 50 -9.44 -6.64 -13.18
N ILE A 51 -10.61 -6.37 -12.60
CA ILE A 51 -11.81 -5.91 -13.34
C ILE A 51 -11.49 -4.63 -14.10
N ASN A 52 -10.89 -3.64 -13.45
CA ASN A 52 -10.50 -2.38 -14.08
C ASN A 52 -9.51 -2.56 -15.24
N ASN A 53 -8.59 -3.52 -15.13
CA ASN A 53 -7.66 -3.84 -16.19
C ASN A 53 -8.31 -4.61 -17.34
N ALA A 54 -9.31 -5.47 -17.07
CA ALA A 54 -10.06 -6.20 -18.06
C ALA A 54 -10.95 -5.28 -18.91
N ILE A 55 -11.62 -4.30 -18.29
CA ILE A 55 -12.48 -3.31 -18.99
C ILE A 55 -11.70 -2.09 -19.49
N ARG A 56 -10.37 -2.12 -19.42
CA ARG A 56 -9.53 -0.99 -19.76
C ARG A 56 -9.64 -0.66 -21.25
N LYS A 57 -9.71 0.64 -21.59
CA LYS A 57 -9.68 1.10 -22.98
C LYS A 57 -8.40 0.65 -23.70
N LYS A 58 -8.53 0.22 -24.96
CA LYS A 58 -7.40 -0.13 -25.82
C LYS A 58 -6.36 1.01 -25.86
N GLY A 59 -5.10 0.66 -25.72
CA GLY A 59 -3.98 1.62 -25.71
C GLY A 59 -3.67 2.27 -24.36
N LYS A 60 -4.47 2.04 -23.30
CA LYS A 60 -4.07 2.44 -21.93
C LYS A 60 -3.16 1.41 -21.29
N ALA A 61 -2.22 1.83 -20.44
CA ALA A 61 -1.29 0.90 -19.81
C ALA A 61 -1.91 0.10 -18.67
N PHE A 62 -1.26 -1.00 -18.31
CA PHE A 62 -1.70 -1.88 -17.25
C PHE A 62 -1.53 -1.26 -15.87
N ARG A 63 -2.63 -1.20 -15.10
CA ARG A 63 -2.62 -0.70 -13.72
C ARG A 63 -2.04 -1.78 -12.82
N LYS A 64 -0.81 -1.59 -12.34
CA LYS A 64 -0.18 -2.52 -11.39
C LYS A 64 -0.97 -2.55 -10.07
N LEU A 65 -1.12 -3.74 -9.48
CA LEU A 65 -1.69 -3.90 -8.15
C LEU A 65 -0.77 -3.27 -7.10
N TRP A 66 0.50 -3.66 -7.13
CA TRP A 66 1.53 -3.09 -6.26
C TRP A 66 2.14 -1.85 -6.87
N LYS A 67 2.10 -0.75 -6.14
CA LYS A 67 2.77 0.51 -6.51
C LYS A 67 4.10 0.60 -5.79
N LYS A 68 5.11 1.12 -6.47
CA LYS A 68 6.39 1.43 -5.84
C LYS A 68 6.13 2.48 -4.76
N ALA A 69 6.55 2.21 -3.52
CA ALA A 69 6.49 3.22 -2.47
C ALA A 69 7.31 4.44 -2.92
N PRO A 70 6.79 5.67 -2.78
CA PRO A 70 7.57 6.86 -3.08
C PRO A 70 8.78 6.91 -2.14
N ARG A 71 9.90 7.44 -2.65
CA ARG A 71 11.04 7.75 -1.79
C ARG A 71 10.61 8.88 -0.84
N LEU A 72 10.84 8.67 0.45
CA LEU A 72 10.73 9.74 1.44
C LEU A 72 11.85 10.75 1.20
N ILE A 73 11.51 12.01 1.03
CA ILE A 73 12.44 13.13 0.89
C ILE A 73 12.42 13.95 2.18
N SER A 74 13.53 14.61 2.51
CA SER A 74 13.56 15.52 3.66
C SER A 74 12.82 16.82 3.35
N ASP A 75 12.43 17.57 4.39
CA ASP A 75 11.79 18.88 4.23
C ASP A 75 12.71 19.87 3.48
N GLU A 76 14.01 19.82 3.76
CA GLU A 76 15.01 20.63 3.05
C GLU A 76 15.08 20.26 1.57
N GLU A 77 15.08 18.96 1.25
CA GLU A 77 15.06 18.50 -0.14
C GLU A 77 13.77 18.91 -0.85
N PHE A 78 12.63 18.89 -0.14
CA PHE A 78 11.36 19.34 -0.66
C PHE A 78 11.37 20.84 -1.00
N GLU A 79 11.82 21.69 -0.07
CA GLU A 79 11.89 23.14 -0.32
C GLU A 79 12.87 23.47 -1.45
N ASN A 80 14.05 22.84 -1.49
CA ASN A 80 14.99 23.02 -2.60
C ASN A 80 14.38 22.62 -3.95
N ASN A 81 13.70 21.46 -4.03
CA ASN A 81 13.04 21.02 -5.26
C ASN A 81 11.92 21.98 -5.68
N LYS A 82 11.18 22.52 -4.72
CA LYS A 82 10.11 23.50 -4.94
C LYS A 82 10.65 24.82 -5.50
N ASP A 83 11.77 25.32 -4.96
CA ASP A 83 12.42 26.54 -5.46
C ASP A 83 12.92 26.36 -6.90
N ILE A 84 13.53 25.22 -7.21
CA ILE A 84 13.95 24.86 -8.57
C ILE A 84 12.75 24.89 -9.53
N VAL A 85 11.61 24.32 -9.13
CA VAL A 85 10.39 24.32 -9.95
C VAL A 85 9.92 25.76 -10.23
N TYR A 86 9.91 26.63 -9.21
CA TYR A 86 9.51 28.03 -9.39
C TYR A 86 10.45 28.81 -10.30
N GLU A 87 11.76 28.58 -10.21
CA GLU A 87 12.71 29.20 -11.12
C GLU A 87 12.50 28.79 -12.56
N VAL A 88 12.29 27.49 -12.81
CA VAL A 88 12.00 26.96 -14.16
C VAL A 88 10.69 27.56 -14.69
N GLU A 89 9.64 27.63 -13.86
CA GLU A 89 8.39 28.27 -14.26
C GLU A 89 8.56 29.76 -14.60
N LYS A 90 9.42 30.48 -13.89
CA LYS A 90 9.72 31.89 -14.17
C LYS A 90 10.49 32.08 -15.48
N LYS A 91 11.40 31.16 -15.81
CA LYS A 91 12.26 31.23 -17.00
C LYS A 91 11.56 30.72 -18.26
N GLU A 92 10.88 29.58 -18.15
CA GLU A 92 10.39 28.79 -19.30
C GLU A 92 8.85 28.68 -19.35
N GLY A 93 8.15 29.18 -18.33
CA GLY A 93 6.71 29.08 -18.19
C GLY A 93 6.24 27.69 -17.76
N LYS A 94 4.91 27.45 -17.82
CA LYS A 94 4.26 26.24 -17.27
C LYS A 94 4.02 25.13 -18.29
N ASN A 95 4.63 25.22 -19.48
CA ASN A 95 4.40 24.28 -20.57
C ASN A 95 4.87 22.85 -20.23
N TRP A 96 5.95 22.73 -19.45
CA TRP A 96 6.47 21.44 -18.99
C TRP A 96 5.44 20.66 -18.15
N ALA A 97 4.66 21.35 -17.32
CA ALA A 97 3.64 20.74 -16.47
C ALA A 97 2.47 20.19 -17.32
N ALA A 98 2.06 20.93 -18.35
CA ALA A 98 1.06 20.48 -19.30
C ALA A 98 1.52 19.25 -20.10
N GLU A 99 2.80 19.21 -20.50
CA GLU A 99 3.40 18.06 -21.19
C GLU A 99 3.43 16.81 -20.29
N LEU A 100 3.80 17.00 -19.01
CA LEU A 100 3.83 15.93 -18.02
C LEU A 100 2.43 15.36 -17.78
N MET A 101 1.42 16.22 -17.65
CA MET A 101 0.02 15.79 -17.54
C MET A 101 -0.46 15.05 -18.78
N ARG A 102 -0.06 15.48 -19.99
CA ARG A 102 -0.40 14.80 -21.25
C ARG A 102 0.23 13.40 -21.31
N ARG A 103 1.51 13.27 -20.92
CA ARG A 103 2.21 11.99 -20.82
C ARG A 103 1.55 11.06 -19.79
N ASN A 104 1.23 11.57 -18.60
CA ASN A 104 0.57 10.79 -17.55
C ASN A 104 -0.85 10.34 -17.92
N ARG A 105 -1.56 11.11 -18.76
CA ARG A 105 -2.90 10.73 -19.25
C ARG A 105 -2.86 9.65 -20.33
N ASN A 106 -1.74 9.51 -21.04
CA ASN A 106 -1.55 8.55 -22.13
C ASN A 106 -0.82 7.26 -21.70
N GLY A 107 -0.25 7.24 -20.49
CA GLY A 107 0.16 6.02 -19.80
C GLY A 107 -0.99 5.27 -19.14
#